data_AF-X1P6W8-F1
#
_entry.id   AF-X1P6W8-F1
#
_cell.length_a   1.000
_cell.length_b   1.000
_cell.length_c   1.000
_cell.angle_alpha   90.00
_cell.angle_beta   90.00
_cell.angle_gamma   90.00
#
_symmetry.space_group_name_H-M   'P 1'
#
loop_
_entity.id
_entity.type
_entity.pdbx_description
1 polymer ?
#
loop_
_entity_poly.entity_id
_entity_poly.type
_entity_poly.pdbx_seq_one_letter_code
_entity_poly.pdbx_strand_id
1 'polypeptide(L)' 'MLDRKEKIPYVLELNTSPGMTDTSLLPMAAEEAGISFEELVDEIIKMSLSD' A
#
# COMPACT_ATOMS: atom_id res chain seq x y z
N MET A 1 -1.61 -12.20 -7.77
CA MET A 1 -1.30 -13.64 -7.57
C MET A 1 -0.51 -14.17 -8.76
N LEU A 2 0.45 -15.06 -8.53
CA LEU A 2 1.29 -15.64 -9.59
C LEU A 2 0.77 -17.03 -9.96
N ASP A 3 0.46 -17.26 -11.24
CA ASP A 3 0.18 -18.63 -11.70
C ASP A 3 1.42 -19.52 -11.49
N ARG A 4 1.22 -20.73 -10.96
CA ARG A 4 2.32 -21.61 -10.56
C ARG A 4 3.04 -22.25 -11.75
N LYS A 5 2.35 -22.46 -12.87
CA LYS A 5 2.89 -23.11 -14.07
C LYS A 5 3.57 -22.10 -14.98
N GLU A 6 2.83 -21.07 -15.38
CA GLU A 6 3.24 -20.11 -16.40
C GLU A 6 3.92 -18.86 -15.81
N LYS A 7 3.93 -18.70 -14.47
CA LYS A 7 4.52 -17.55 -13.78
C LYS A 7 3.95 -16.20 -14.25
N ILE A 8 2.68 -16.20 -14.66
CA ILE A 8 1.96 -14.99 -15.09
C ILE A 8 1.33 -14.32 -13.86
N PRO A 9 1.52 -13.01 -13.63
CA PRO A 9 0.86 -12.28 -12.55
C PRO A 9 -0.57 -11.90 -12.93
N TYR A 10 -1.47 -12.01 -11.96
CA TYR A 10 -2.88 -11.62 -12.05
C TYR A 10 -3.22 -10.63 -10.93
N VAL A 11 -3.92 -9.55 -11.28
CA VAL A 11 -4.56 -8.65 -10.31
C VAL A 11 -5.80 -9.36 -9.78
N LEU A 12 -5.91 -9.49 -8.46
CA LEU A 12 -7.07 -10.13 -7.83
C LEU A 12 -8.10 -9.09 -7.42
N GLU A 13 -7.64 -8.05 -6.73
CA GLU A 13 -8.47 -7.00 -6.18
C GLU A 13 -7.67 -5.70 -6.04
N LEU A 14 -8.40 -4.61 -5.86
CA LEU A 14 -7.87 -3.33 -5.45
C LEU A 14 -8.53 -2.95 -4.13
N ASN A 15 -7.72 -2.68 -3.11
CA ASN A 15 -8.20 -2.19 -1.83
C ASN A 15 -8.09 -0.67 -1.80
N THR A 16 -9.18 0.03 -2.12
CA THR A 16 -9.22 1.52 -2.11
C THR A 16 -8.95 2.09 -0.71
N SER A 17 -9.35 1.36 0.33
CA SER A 17 -9.02 1.66 1.73
C SER A 17 -8.33 0.43 2.32
N PRO A 18 -6.99 0.34 2.24
CA PRO A 18 -6.24 -0.79 2.77
C PRO A 18 -6.18 -0.74 4.30
N GLY A 19 -5.76 -1.85 4.92
CA GLY A 19 -5.43 -1.87 6.34
C GLY A 19 -4.29 -0.90 6.66
N MET A 20 -4.36 -0.28 7.85
CA MET A 20 -3.40 0.73 8.32
C MET A 20 -2.83 0.41 9.72
N THR A 21 -2.88 -0.86 10.15
CA THR A 21 -2.22 -1.32 11.38
C THR A 21 -0.76 -1.67 11.13
N ASP A 22 0.05 -1.86 12.17
CA ASP A 22 1.47 -2.24 12.08
C ASP A 22 1.73 -3.50 11.24
N THR A 23 0.75 -4.41 11.17
CA THR A 23 0.83 -5.66 10.39
C THR A 23 0.16 -5.58 9.02
N SER A 24 -0.27 -4.39 8.60
CA SER A 24 -0.91 -4.17 7.31
C SER A 24 0.14 -3.94 6.21
N LEU A 25 -0.15 -4.43 5.00
CA LEU A 25 0.80 -4.43 3.88
C LEU A 25 1.24 -3.04 3.43
N LEU A 26 0.34 -2.04 3.44
CA LEU A 26 0.68 -0.68 3.01
C LEU A 26 1.67 0.01 3.97
N PRO A 27 1.41 0.07 5.31
CA PRO A 27 2.40 0.55 6.27
C PRO A 27 3.74 -0.16 6.20
N MET A 28 3.75 -1.51 6.13
CA MET A 28 4.99 -2.28 6.04
C MET A 28 5.79 -1.98 4.76
N ALA A 29 5.11 -1.78 3.63
CA ALA A 29 5.77 -1.41 2.38
C ALA A 29 6.34 0.01 2.40
N ALA A 30 5.65 0.95 3.07
CA ALA A 30 6.15 2.31 3.26
C ALA A 30 7.41 2.33 4.14
N GLU A 31 7.39 1.60 5.25
CA GLU A 31 8.55 1.47 6.16
C GLU A 31 9.78 0.91 5.42
N GLU A 32 9.62 -0.16 4.63
CA GLU A 32 10.71 -0.72 3.81
C GLU A 32 11.21 0.26 2.74
N ALA A 33 10.33 1.15 2.25
CA ALA A 33 10.71 2.24 1.35
C ALA A 33 11.38 3.43 2.06
N GLY A 34 11.54 3.37 3.39
CA GLY A 34 12.12 4.43 4.21
C GLY A 34 11.15 5.58 4.51
N ILE A 35 9.84 5.35 4.38
CA ILE A 35 8.78 6.32 4.66
C ILE A 35 8.17 5.94 6.01
N SER A 36 8.19 6.86 6.98
CA SER A 36 7.56 6.61 8.28
C SER A 36 6.03 6.54 8.16
N PHE A 37 5.37 5.93 9.15
CA PHE A 37 3.92 5.90 9.18
C PHE A 37 3.32 7.32 9.21
N GLU A 38 3.95 8.23 9.96
CA GLU A 38 3.54 9.63 10.03
C GLU A 38 3.67 10.34 8.67
N GLU A 39 4.78 10.11 7.94
CA GLU A 39 4.98 10.65 6.59
C GLU A 39 3.94 10.11 5.61
N LEU A 40 3.65 8.81 5.66
CA LEU A 40 2.61 8.19 4.83
C LEU A 40 1.23 8.83 5.07
N VAL A 41 0.85 9.03 6.33
CA VAL A 41 -0.42 9.66 6.69
C VAL A 41 -0.47 11.13 6.24
N ASP A 42 0.63 11.87 6.41
CA ASP A 42 0.74 13.27 5.98
C ASP A 42 0.57 13.41 4.46
N GLU A 43 1.18 12.51 3.67
CA GLU A 43 1.01 12.49 2.21
C GLU A 43 -0.44 12.19 1.79
N ILE A 44 -1.12 11.23 2.44
CA ILE A 44 -2.54 10.95 2.18
C ILE A 44 -3.41 12.20 2.46
N ILE A 45 -3.15 12.90 3.55
CA ILE A 45 -3.87 14.14 3.91
C ILE A 45 -3.60 15.24 2.87
N LYS A 46 -2.34 15.47 2.50
CA LYS A 46 -1.96 16.46 1.47
C LYS A 46 -2.66 16.18 0.15
N MET A 47 -2.65 14.94 -0.32
CA MET A 47 -3.35 14.53 -1.54
C MET A 47 -4.85 14.81 -1.46
N SER A 48 -5.46 14.56 -0.29
CA SER A 48 -6.89 14.79 -0.07
C SER A 48 -7.29 16.27 -0.03
N LEU A 49 -6.33 17.17 0.21
CA LEU A 49 -6.51 18.62 0.26
C LEU A 49 -6.09 19.32 -1.04
N SER A 50 -5.52 18.60 -2.00
CA SER A 50 -4.94 19.17 -3.22
C SER A 50 -5.93 19.36 -4.38
N ASP A 51 -7.23 19.46 -4.08
CA ASP A 51 -8.30 19.76 -5.05
C ASP A 51 -8.70 21.26 -5.04
#